data_AF-A0A941WTZ7-F1
#
_entry.id   AF-A0A941WTZ7-F1
#
_cell.length_a   1.000
_cell.length_b   1.000
_cell.length_c   1.000
_cell.angle_alpha   90.00
_cell.angle_beta   90.00
_cell.angle_gamma   90.00
#
_symmetry.space_group_name_H-M   'P 1'
#
loop_
_entity.id
_entity.type
_entity.pdbx_description
1 polymer ?
#
loop_
_entity_poly.entity_id
_entity_poly.type
_entity_poly.pdbx_seq_one_letter_code
_entity_poly.pdbx_strand_id
1 'polypeptide(L)'
;MKPTYFDAKGNPIETITSAILDYEQIAEEARYDGFNALATGLGDDPCQIIRVNSYRWEIEDCFRVEKSDLNMRPVYVRSPKRIAAHFFICFLSLLIRSERKKIQ
;
A
#
# COMPACT_ATOMS: atom_id res chain seq x y z
N MET A 1 -14.33 -42.87 -14.07
CA MET A 1 -15.05 -42.32 -12.90
C MET A 1 -14.40 -40.97 -12.60
N LYS A 2 -15.09 -39.83 -12.78
CA LYS A 2 -14.51 -38.51 -12.50
C LYS A 2 -14.36 -38.35 -10.98
N PRO A 3 -13.21 -37.88 -10.44
CA PRO A 3 -13.10 -37.62 -9.01
C PRO A 3 -14.03 -36.44 -8.66
N THR A 4 -15.07 -36.71 -7.88
CA THR A 4 -15.99 -35.69 -7.37
C THR A 4 -15.49 -35.23 -6.01
N TYR A 5 -15.02 -33.99 -5.93
CA TYR A 5 -14.67 -33.34 -4.68
C TYR A 5 -15.94 -32.75 -4.07
N PHE A 6 -16.12 -32.87 -2.76
CA PHE A 6 -17.31 -32.41 -2.04
C PHE A 6 -16.95 -31.28 -1.06
N ASP A 7 -17.83 -30.31 -0.88
CA ASP A 7 -17.68 -29.29 0.15
C ASP A 7 -17.90 -29.88 1.57
N ALA A 8 -17.64 -29.10 2.62
CA ALA A 8 -17.86 -29.54 4.01
C ALA A 8 -19.35 -29.83 4.36
N LYS A 9 -20.28 -29.56 3.44
CA LYS A 9 -21.73 -29.78 3.56
C LYS A 9 -22.22 -30.92 2.63
N GLY A 10 -21.31 -31.61 1.95
CA GLY A 10 -21.63 -32.75 1.08
C GLY A 10 -22.13 -32.39 -0.32
N ASN A 11 -22.02 -31.13 -0.75
CA ASN A 11 -22.40 -30.76 -2.12
C ASN A 11 -21.26 -31.04 -3.10
N PRO A 12 -21.54 -31.59 -4.30
CA PRO A 12 -20.53 -31.81 -5.32
C PRO A 12 -19.97 -30.47 -5.82
N ILE A 13 -18.65 -30.31 -5.77
CA ILE A 13 -17.94 -29.14 -6.27
C ILE A 13 -17.57 -29.40 -7.74
N GLU A 14 -17.99 -28.52 -8.64
CA GLU A 14 -17.51 -28.53 -10.02
C GLU A 14 -16.00 -28.24 -10.03
N THR A 15 -15.22 -29.27 -10.33
CA THR A 15 -13.76 -29.14 -10.41
C THR A 15 -13.41 -28.54 -11.76
N ILE A 16 -12.81 -27.35 -11.75
CA ILE A 16 -12.28 -26.71 -12.96
C ILE A 16 -11.24 -27.68 -13.56
N THR A 17 -11.65 -28.39 -14.62
CA THR A 17 -10.87 -29.51 -15.19
C THR A 17 -9.84 -29.03 -16.22
N SER A 18 -10.00 -27.80 -16.72
CA SER A 18 -9.06 -27.18 -17.65
C SER A 18 -9.15 -25.66 -17.54
N ALA A 19 -8.01 -25.02 -17.29
CA ALA A 19 -7.83 -23.58 -17.45
C ALA A 19 -6.91 -23.37 -18.65
N ILE A 20 -7.33 -22.53 -19.59
CA ILE A 20 -6.54 -22.17 -20.78
C ILE A 20 -6.14 -20.70 -20.59
N LEU A 21 -4.86 -20.40 -20.82
CA LEU A 21 -4.36 -19.03 -20.80
C LEU A 21 -4.93 -18.26 -21.98
N ASP A 22 -5.55 -17.11 -21.69
CA ASP A 22 -5.94 -16.16 -22.71
C ASP A 22 -4.72 -15.32 -23.11
N TYR A 23 -4.03 -15.76 -24.17
CA TYR A 23 -2.85 -15.08 -24.67
C TYR A 23 -3.17 -13.72 -25.30
N GLU A 24 -4.40 -13.47 -25.75
CA GLU A 24 -4.80 -12.17 -26.30
C GLU A 24 -4.92 -11.14 -25.18
N GLN A 25 -5.57 -11.52 -24.06
CA GLN A 25 -5.65 -10.66 -22.88
C GLN A 25 -4.27 -10.33 -22.31
N ILE A 26 -3.36 -11.32 -22.26
CA ILE A 26 -1.98 -11.11 -21.79
C ILE A 26 -1.23 -10.13 -22.71
N ALA A 27 -1.38 -10.28 -24.03
CA ALA A 27 -0.76 -9.37 -24.99
C ALA A 27 -1.35 -7.95 -24.92
N GLU A 28 -2.61 -7.82 -24.52
CA GLU A 28 -3.24 -6.53 -24.23
C GLU A 28 -2.69 -5.88 -22.97
N GLU A 29 -2.62 -6.62 -21.85
CA GLU A 29 -2.09 -6.10 -20.59
C GLU A 29 -0.61 -5.70 -20.70
N ALA A 30 0.19 -6.49 -21.44
CA ALA A 30 1.61 -6.20 -21.67
C ALA A 30 1.85 -4.85 -22.38
N ARG A 31 0.87 -4.31 -23.12
CA ARG A 31 0.99 -2.97 -23.75
C ARG A 31 1.03 -1.85 -22.71
N TYR A 32 0.51 -2.09 -21.52
CA TYR A 32 0.44 -1.12 -20.43
C TYR A 32 1.58 -1.28 -19.41
N ASP A 33 2.53 -2.20 -19.64
CA ASP A 33 3.69 -2.39 -18.78
C ASP A 33 4.52 -1.11 -18.68
N GLY A 34 4.84 -0.70 -17.45
CA GLY A 34 5.61 0.51 -17.16
C GLY A 34 4.80 1.81 -17.11
N PHE A 35 3.51 1.78 -17.44
CA PHE A 35 2.62 2.93 -17.23
C PHE A 35 2.08 2.94 -15.79
N ASN A 36 2.03 4.13 -15.19
CA ASN A 36 1.37 4.34 -13.90
C ASN A 36 -0.04 4.89 -14.13
N ALA A 37 -1.06 4.08 -13.87
CA ALA A 37 -2.45 4.50 -13.94
C ALA A 37 -2.96 4.94 -12.55
N LEU A 38 -3.79 5.98 -12.52
CA LEU A 38 -4.46 6.45 -11.32
C LEU A 38 -5.98 6.31 -11.47
N ALA A 39 -6.60 5.51 -10.61
CA ALA A 39 -8.05 5.43 -10.50
C ALA A 39 -8.55 6.33 -9.35
N THR A 40 -9.54 7.18 -9.63
CA THR A 40 -10.17 8.03 -8.62
C THR A 40 -11.67 8.17 -8.91
N GLY A 41 -12.47 8.36 -7.86
CA GLY A 41 -13.89 8.70 -7.99
C GLY A 41 -14.14 10.20 -8.22
N LEU A 42 -13.08 11.01 -8.28
CA LEU A 42 -13.17 12.45 -8.52
C LEU A 42 -13.40 12.72 -10.02
N GLY A 43 -14.34 13.61 -10.32
CA GLY A 43 -14.62 14.09 -11.68
C GLY A 43 -13.85 15.36 -12.06
N ASP A 44 -12.82 15.71 -11.29
CA ASP A 44 -11.99 16.90 -11.51
C ASP A 44 -11.05 16.73 -12.72
N ASP A 45 -10.38 17.81 -13.10
CA ASP A 45 -9.40 17.78 -14.19
C ASP A 45 -8.25 16.78 -13.89
N PRO A 46 -7.93 15.87 -14.84
CA PRO A 46 -6.89 14.85 -14.64
C PRO A 46 -5.53 15.42 -14.24
N CYS A 47 -5.15 16.60 -14.74
CA CYS A 47 -3.87 17.20 -14.38
C CYS A 47 -3.85 17.69 -12.93
N GLN A 48 -4.97 18.20 -12.41
CA GLN A 48 -5.13 18.53 -10.99
C GLN A 48 -5.02 17.28 -10.12
N ILE A 49 -5.72 16.21 -10.52
CA ILE A 49 -5.75 14.94 -9.78
C ILE A 49 -4.34 14.34 -9.71
N ILE A 50 -3.62 14.27 -10.84
CA ILE A 50 -2.23 13.78 -10.88
C ILE A 50 -1.34 14.65 -9.99
N ARG A 51 -1.49 15.98 -10.05
CA ARG A 51 -0.71 16.90 -9.21
C ARG A 51 -0.98 16.66 -7.73
N VAL A 52 -2.23 16.52 -7.31
CA VAL A 52 -2.58 16.22 -5.91
C VAL A 52 -2.03 14.87 -5.49
N ASN A 53 -2.17 13.84 -6.33
CA ASN A 53 -1.64 12.51 -6.05
C ASN A 53 -0.11 12.51 -5.94
N SER A 54 0.58 13.41 -6.65
CA SER A 54 2.04 13.52 -6.56
C SER A 54 2.49 13.83 -5.13
N TYR A 55 1.76 14.62 -4.34
CA TYR A 55 2.14 14.92 -2.95
C TYR A 55 2.12 13.71 -2.01
N ARG A 56 1.64 12.52 -2.44
CA ARG A 56 1.65 11.31 -1.59
C ARG A 56 3.05 10.83 -1.24
N TRP A 57 4.07 11.15 -2.05
CA TRP A 57 5.45 10.82 -1.72
C TRP A 57 5.92 11.52 -0.42
N GLU A 58 5.28 12.62 0.00
CA GLU A 58 5.62 13.32 1.25
C GLU A 58 5.43 12.42 2.47
N ILE A 59 4.42 11.55 2.44
CA ILE A 59 4.17 10.57 3.50
C ILE A 59 5.31 9.55 3.55
N GLU A 60 5.84 9.14 2.39
CA GLU A 60 7.00 8.25 2.33
C GLU A 60 8.28 8.92 2.87
N ASP A 61 8.49 10.21 2.58
CA ASP A 61 9.59 10.99 3.19
C ASP A 61 9.45 11.05 4.71
N CYS A 62 8.23 11.27 5.20
CA CYS A 62 7.94 11.29 6.62
C CYS A 62 8.30 9.96 7.28
N PHE A 63 7.86 8.84 6.71
CA PHE A 63 8.20 7.51 7.23
C PHE A 63 9.68 7.16 7.11
N ARG A 64 10.36 7.64 6.06
CA ARG A 64 11.81 7.46 5.92
C ARG A 64 12.55 8.12 7.08
N VAL A 65 12.24 9.39 7.35
CA VAL A 65 12.84 10.17 8.44
C VAL A 65 12.48 9.60 9.81
N GLU A 66 11.23 9.18 10.00
CA GLU A 66 10.80 8.56 11.26
C GLU A 66 11.60 7.29 11.56
N LYS A 67 11.87 6.48 10.53
CA LYS A 67 12.65 5.24 10.65
C LYS A 67 14.15 5.50 10.80
N SER A 68 14.74 6.40 10.00
CA SER A 68 16.18 6.66 9.99
C SER A 68 16.61 7.61 11.10
N ASP A 69 16.07 8.82 11.12
CA ASP A 69 16.62 9.93 11.89
C ASP A 69 16.07 9.93 13.32
N LEU A 70 14.82 9.46 13.48
CA LEU A 70 14.13 9.40 14.77
C LEU A 70 14.22 8.03 15.44
N ASN A 71 14.96 7.08 14.85
CA ASN A 71 15.18 5.73 15.38
C ASN A 71 13.88 5.07 15.87
N MET A 72 12.77 5.27 15.15
CA MET A 72 11.50 4.60 15.46
C MET A 72 11.68 3.07 15.47
N ARG A 73 12.64 2.56 14.70
CA ARG A 73 13.12 1.18 14.78
C ARG A 73 14.65 1.18 14.71
N PRO A 74 15.35 0.38 15.53
CA PRO A 74 14.85 -0.63 16.49
C PRO A 74 14.32 -0.06 17.82
N VAL A 75 13.28 -0.69 18.38
CA VAL A 75 12.67 -0.32 19.67
C VAL A 75 13.30 -1.16 20.79
N TYR A 76 14.11 -0.54 21.65
CA TYR A 76 14.82 -1.23 22.74
C TYR A 76 14.04 -1.32 24.05
N VAL A 77 12.77 -0.93 24.06
CA VAL A 77 11.87 -0.95 25.22
C VAL A 77 10.86 -2.10 25.13
N ARG A 78 10.60 -2.78 26.26
CA ARG A 78 9.73 -3.98 26.31
C ARG A 78 8.34 -3.73 26.88
N SER A 79 8.16 -2.69 27.70
CA SER A 79 6.87 -2.37 28.31
C SER A 79 5.94 -1.70 27.29
N PRO A 80 4.67 -2.13 27.15
CA PRO A 80 3.72 -1.52 26.22
C PRO A 80 3.59 0.01 26.38
N LYS A 81 3.60 0.50 27.64
CA LYS A 81 3.55 1.94 27.93
C LYS A 81 4.78 2.68 27.40
N ARG A 82 5.98 2.08 27.54
CA ARG A 82 7.23 2.68 27.06
C ARG A 82 7.36 2.61 25.55
N ILE A 83 6.86 1.54 24.93
CA ILE A 83 6.77 1.42 23.47
C ILE A 83 5.88 2.54 22.93
N ALA A 84 4.69 2.74 23.49
CA ALA A 84 3.78 3.83 23.10
C ALA A 84 4.41 5.21 23.29
N ALA A 85 5.12 5.44 24.41
CA ALA A 85 5.82 6.70 24.65
C ALA A 85 6.94 6.97 23.63
N HIS A 86 7.73 5.95 23.25
CA HIS A 86 8.77 6.08 22.21
C HIS A 86 8.16 6.51 20.87
N PHE A 87 7.14 5.79 20.39
CA PHE A 87 6.44 6.15 19.16
C PHE A 87 5.84 7.56 19.22
N PHE A 88 5.26 7.94 20.36
CA PHE A 88 4.71 9.27 20.55
C PHE A 88 5.77 10.37 20.43
N ILE A 89 6.96 10.17 21.03
CA ILE A 89 8.06 11.14 20.96
C ILE A 89 8.62 11.25 19.54
N CYS A 90 8.80 10.12 18.84
CA CYS A 90 9.21 10.11 17.44
C CYS A 90 8.19 10.85 16.57
N PHE A 91 6.89 10.57 16.73
CA PHE A 91 5.84 11.24 15.99
C PHE A 91 5.79 12.76 16.27
N LEU A 92 5.89 13.16 17.54
CA LEU A 92 5.92 14.59 17.91
C LEU A 92 7.12 15.31 17.30
N SER A 93 8.29 14.68 17.30
CA SER A 93 9.50 15.23 16.69
C SER A 93 9.33 15.42 15.18
N LEU A 94 8.67 14.48 14.51
CA LEU A 94 8.34 14.56 13.09
C LEU A 94 7.39 15.74 12.80
N LEU A 95 6.37 15.97 13.63
CA LEU A 95 5.45 17.10 13.49
C LEU A 95 6.16 18.46 13.62
N ILE A 96 7.03 18.60 14.62
CA ILE A 96 7.81 19.85 14.79
C ILE A 96 8.69 20.10 13.57
N ARG A 97 9.33 19.04 13.04
CA ARG A 97 10.14 19.12 11.83
C ARG A 97 9.31 19.53 10.61
N SER A 98 8.09 18.98 10.45
CA SER A 98 7.23 19.33 9.31
C SER A 98 6.80 20.78 9.32
N GLU A 99 6.54 21.36 10.49
CA GLU A 99 6.19 22.79 10.61
C GLU A 99 7.39 23.70 10.31
N ARG A 100 8.60 23.30 10.70
CA ARG A 100 9.84 24.03 10.35
C ARG A 100 10.11 24.04 8.85
N LYS A 101 9.86 22.92 8.15
CA LYS A 101 10.02 22.82 6.68
C LYS A 101 9.04 23.71 5.90
N LYS A 102 7.87 24.05 6.45
CA LYS A 102 6.87 24.91 5.77
C LYS A 102 7.19 26.41 5.87
N ILE A 103 8.05 26.81 6.81
CA ILE A 103 8.38 28.21 7.10
C ILE A 103 9.62 28.69 6.31
N GLN A 104 10.44 27.77 5.81
CA GLN A 104 11.55 28.04 4.89
C GLN A 104 11.09 27.94 3.43
#